data_AF-A0A967HQQ4-F1
#
_entry.id   AF-A0A967HQQ4-F1
#
_cell.length_a   1.000
_cell.length_b   1.000
_cell.length_c   1.000
_cell.angle_alpha   90.00
_cell.angle_beta   90.00
_cell.angle_gamma   90.00
#
_symmetry.space_group_name_H-M   'P 1'
#
loop_
_entity.id
_entity.type
_entity.pdbx_description
1 polymer ?
#
loop_
_entity_poly.entity_id
_entity_poly.type
_entity_poly.pdbx_seq_one_letter_code
_entity_poly.pdbx_strand_id
1 'polypeptide(L)'
;ASSGGVVYGEDADPPHGERAPKLPVSPYGVSKLASEYYLAAYRRLYGMKVVALRYANVYGPRQDPHGEAGVVAIFGNRLRRG
;
A
#
# COMPACT_ATOMS: atom_id res chain seq x y z
N ALA A 1 -8.31 -1.39 -0.49
CA ALA A 1 -6.97 -1.43 -1.14
C ALA A 1 -5.91 -1.68 -0.08
N SER A 2 -4.94 -2.55 -0.38
CA SER A 2 -3.75 -2.84 0.44
C SER A 2 -2.56 -2.02 -0.06
N SER A 3 -1.37 -2.20 0.51
CA SER A 3 -0.15 -1.49 0.10
C SER A 3 1.06 -2.41 0.03
N GLY A 4 1.74 -2.40 -1.12
CA GLY A 4 2.96 -3.15 -1.36
C GLY A 4 4.19 -2.52 -0.70
N GLY A 5 4.18 -1.20 -0.50
CA GLY A 5 5.31 -0.48 0.10
C GLY A 5 5.43 -0.61 1.63
N VAL A 6 4.42 -1.17 2.32
CA VAL A 6 4.41 -1.19 3.79
C VAL A 6 4.04 -2.55 4.41
N VAL A 7 3.65 -3.54 3.61
CA VAL A 7 3.22 -4.86 4.12
C VAL A 7 4.37 -5.85 4.27
N TYR A 8 5.46 -5.73 3.49
CA TYR A 8 6.53 -6.74 3.46
C TYR A 8 7.65 -6.54 4.52
N GLY A 9 7.81 -5.33 5.06
CA GLY A 9 8.89 -5.01 6.01
C GLY A 9 10.21 -4.64 5.33
N GLU A 10 11.21 -4.29 6.15
CA GLU A 10 12.51 -3.79 5.67
C GLU A 10 13.47 -4.90 5.23
N ASP A 11 13.34 -6.10 5.81
CA ASP A 11 14.23 -7.24 5.57
C ASP A 11 13.87 -8.07 4.33
N ALA A 12 12.82 -7.68 3.59
CA ALA A 12 12.42 -8.38 2.37
C ALA A 12 13.28 -7.89 1.19
N ASP A 13 13.94 -8.81 0.48
CA ASP A 13 14.66 -8.44 -0.74
C ASP A 13 13.67 -8.05 -1.86
N PRO A 14 13.84 -6.89 -2.52
CA PRO A 14 13.08 -6.55 -3.72
C PRO A 14 13.63 -7.33 -4.95
N PRO A 15 12.76 -7.73 -5.89
CA PRO A 15 11.32 -7.47 -5.94
C PRO A 15 10.52 -8.38 -4.99
N HIS A 16 9.56 -7.80 -4.28
CA HIS A 16 8.71 -8.57 -3.36
C HIS A 16 7.62 -9.33 -4.13
N GLY A 17 7.66 -10.67 -4.08
CA GLY A 17 6.54 -11.50 -4.50
C GLY A 17 5.38 -11.46 -3.49
N GLU A 18 4.15 -11.75 -3.92
CA GLU A 18 2.97 -11.65 -3.04
C GLU A 18 2.98 -12.66 -1.88
N ARG A 19 3.82 -13.69 -1.98
CA ARG A 19 4.07 -14.73 -0.98
C ARG A 19 5.18 -14.40 0.01
N ALA A 20 5.90 -13.30 -0.18
CA ALA A 20 6.93 -12.86 0.76
C ALA A 20 6.32 -12.67 2.18
N PRO A 21 7.13 -12.85 3.24
CA PRO A 21 6.70 -12.57 4.60
C PRO A 21 6.07 -11.18 4.72
N LYS A 22 5.01 -11.09 5.52
CA LYS A 22 4.27 -9.84 5.73
C LYS A 22 4.61 -9.28 7.10
N LEU A 23 5.62 -8.42 7.16
CA LEU A 23 6.18 -7.86 8.39
C LEU A 23 5.98 -6.33 8.43
N PRO A 24 4.74 -5.82 8.57
CA PRO A 24 4.49 -4.39 8.57
C PRO A 24 5.14 -3.71 9.79
N VAL A 25 5.92 -2.65 9.54
CA VAL A 25 6.63 -1.89 10.59
C VAL A 25 5.91 -0.59 10.99
N SER A 26 4.70 -0.35 10.48
CA SER A 26 3.90 0.84 10.79
C SER A 26 2.43 0.49 11.08
N PRO A 27 1.72 1.29 11.91
CA PRO A 27 0.29 1.12 12.14
C PRO A 27 -0.53 1.13 10.85
N TYR A 28 -0.14 1.96 9.88
CA TYR A 28 -0.74 1.98 8.56
C TYR A 28 -0.58 0.62 7.84
N GLY A 29 0.63 0.06 7.79
CA GLY A 29 0.87 -1.26 7.22
C GLY A 29 0.07 -2.37 7.91
N VAL A 30 0.01 -2.34 9.25
CA VAL A 30 -0.80 -3.28 10.05
C VAL A 30 -2.28 -3.21 9.65
N SER A 31 -2.85 -2.01 9.53
CA SER A 31 -4.26 -1.85 9.13
C SER A 31 -4.56 -2.39 7.72
N LYS A 32 -3.62 -2.25 6.77
CA LYS A 32 -3.76 -2.76 5.41
C LYS A 32 -3.70 -4.28 5.39
N LEU A 33 -2.78 -4.86 6.16
CA LEU A 33 -2.69 -6.31 6.31
C LEU A 33 -3.94 -6.89 6.99
N ALA A 34 -4.44 -6.25 8.05
CA ALA A 34 -5.68 -6.65 8.72
C ALA A 34 -6.87 -6.69 7.75
N SER A 35 -6.96 -5.70 6.84
CA SER A 35 -7.98 -5.68 5.80
C SER A 35 -7.91 -6.90 4.87
N GLU A 36 -6.71 -7.39 4.52
CA GLU A 36 -6.55 -8.62 3.73
C GLU A 36 -7.07 -9.85 4.47
N TYR A 37 -6.81 -9.94 5.78
CA TYR A 37 -7.30 -11.06 6.59
C TYR A 37 -8.82 -11.07 6.72
N TYR A 38 -9.46 -9.90 6.85
CA TYR A 38 -10.91 -9.81 6.80
C TYR A 38 -11.48 -10.29 5.46
N LEU A 39 -10.90 -9.86 4.34
CA LEU A 39 -11.33 -10.33 3.02
C LEU A 39 -11.18 -11.86 2.89
N ALA A 40 -10.08 -12.43 3.38
CA ALA A 40 -9.88 -13.88 3.40
C ALA A 40 -10.91 -14.61 4.28
N ALA A 41 -11.26 -14.04 5.45
CA ALA A 41 -12.29 -14.58 6.32
C ALA A 41 -13.67 -14.56 5.64
N TYR A 42 -14.05 -13.46 4.99
CA TYR A 42 -15.31 -13.35 4.26
C TYR A 42 -15.40 -14.32 3.09
N ARG A 43 -14.30 -14.51 2.35
CA ARG A 43 -14.22 -15.56 1.33
C ARG A 43 -14.47 -16.95 1.91
N ARG A 44 -13.86 -17.26 3.07
CA ARG A 44 -14.00 -18.57 3.72
C ARG A 44 -15.40 -18.81 4.29
N LEU A 45 -15.98 -17.81 4.95
CA LEU A 45 -17.25 -17.93 5.66
C LEU A 45 -18.46 -17.83 4.73
N TYR A 46 -18.36 -17.01 3.68
CA TYR A 46 -19.51 -16.65 2.85
C TYR A 46 -19.31 -16.90 1.36
N GLY A 47 -18.18 -17.50 0.96
CA GLY A 47 -17.88 -17.78 -0.45
C GLY A 47 -17.64 -16.53 -1.30
N MET A 48 -17.43 -15.36 -0.69
CA MET A 48 -17.27 -14.10 -1.40
C MET A 48 -15.98 -14.11 -2.24
N LYS A 49 -16.08 -13.75 -3.53
CA LYS A 49 -14.92 -13.53 -4.39
C LYS A 49 -14.30 -12.19 -4.06
N VAL A 50 -13.04 -12.20 -3.65
CA VAL A 50 -12.30 -11.02 -3.19
C VAL A 50 -10.93 -10.94 -3.86
N VAL A 51 -10.44 -9.72 -4.07
CA VAL A 51 -9.08 -9.44 -4.51
C VAL A 51 -8.52 -8.28 -3.69
N ALA A 52 -7.27 -8.39 -3.26
CA ALA A 52 -6.56 -7.31 -2.59
C ALA A 52 -5.42 -6.83 -3.48
N LEU A 53 -5.50 -5.57 -3.92
CA LEU A 53 -4.44 -4.92 -4.67
C LEU A 53 -3.47 -4.25 -3.69
N ARG A 54 -2.20 -4.64 -3.73
CA ARG A 54 -1.11 -4.04 -2.96
C ARG A 54 -0.40 -3.01 -3.83
N TYR A 55 -0.86 -1.75 -3.79
CA TYR A 55 -0.23 -0.70 -4.57
C TYR A 55 1.17 -0.37 -4.05
N ALA A 56 2.13 -0.22 -4.95
CA ALA A 56 3.41 0.41 -4.63
C ALA A 56 3.24 1.94 -4.47
N ASN A 57 4.26 2.73 -4.75
CA ASN A 57 4.19 4.18 -4.71
C ASN A 57 3.45 4.72 -5.94
N VAL A 58 2.13 4.87 -5.83
CA VAL A 58 1.28 5.44 -6.90
C VAL A 58 1.58 6.94 -7.04
N TYR A 59 1.70 7.40 -8.28
CA TYR A 59 1.85 8.82 -8.61
C TYR A 59 1.09 9.16 -9.90
N GLY A 60 0.80 10.44 -10.11
CA GLY A 60 0.17 10.94 -11.33
C GLY A 60 -0.71 12.17 -11.12
N PRO A 61 -1.36 12.68 -12.18
CA PRO A 61 -2.27 13.82 -12.10
C PRO A 61 -3.37 13.60 -11.05
N ARG A 62 -3.71 14.67 -10.32
CA ARG A 62 -4.69 14.70 -9.20
C ARG A 62 -4.24 14.09 -7.87
N GLN A 63 -3.00 13.63 -7.76
CA GLN A 63 -2.42 13.35 -6.44
C GLN A 63 -2.26 14.67 -5.68
N ASP A 64 -2.70 14.69 -4.41
CA ASP A 64 -2.67 15.88 -3.57
C ASP A 64 -1.20 16.31 -3.29
N PRO A 65 -0.78 17.52 -3.73
CA PRO A 65 0.57 18.02 -3.50
C PRO A 65 0.80 18.56 -2.08
N HIS A 66 -0.24 18.57 -1.22
CA HIS A 66 -0.15 18.96 0.19
C HIS A 66 -0.18 17.75 1.15
N GLY A 67 -0.31 16.53 0.60
CA GLY A 67 -0.20 15.29 1.37
C GLY A 67 1.22 14.97 1.82
N GLU A 68 1.41 13.78 2.39
CA GLU A 68 2.69 13.37 2.99
C GLU A 68 3.56 12.53 2.03
N ALA A 69 3.04 11.38 1.56
CA ALA A 69 3.83 10.40 0.80
C ALA A 69 3.80 10.62 -0.74
N GLY A 70 3.02 11.59 -1.22
CA GLY A 70 2.84 11.88 -2.66
C GLY A 70 4.00 12.68 -3.26
N VAL A 71 5.24 12.21 -3.10
CA VAL A 71 6.46 13.00 -3.34
C VAL A 71 6.55 13.60 -4.74
N VAL A 72 6.09 12.90 -5.77
CA VAL A 72 6.09 13.41 -7.15
C VAL A 72 5.19 14.65 -7.28
N ALA A 73 4.01 14.64 -6.67
CA ALA A 73 3.10 15.79 -6.68
C ALA A 73 3.63 16.94 -5.81
N ILE A 74 4.16 16.62 -4.62
CA ILE A 74 4.72 17.60 -3.69
C ILE A 74 5.91 18.33 -4.34
N PHE A 75 6.88 17.60 -4.87
CA PHE A 75 8.05 18.17 -5.54
C PHE A 75 7.67 18.91 -6.82
N GLY A 76 6.79 18.33 -7.64
CA GLY A 76 6.30 18.99 -8.85
C GLY A 76 5.62 20.34 -8.55
N ASN A 77 4.82 20.42 -7.49
CA ASN A 77 4.19 21.67 -7.07
C ASN A 77 5.18 22.69 -6.50
N ARG A 78 6.17 22.24 -5.70
CA ARG A 78 7.23 23.13 -5.17
C ARG A 78 8.08 23.70 -6.29
N LEU A 79 8.61 22.85 -7.19
CA LEU A 79 9.42 23.29 -8.32
C LEU A 79 8.69 24.30 -9.23
N ARG A 80 7.36 24.16 -9.39
CA ARG A 80 6.54 25.12 -10.15
C ARG A 80 6.39 26.48 -9.47
N ARG A 81 6.58 26.58 -8.15
CA ARG A 81 6.36 27.79 -7.36
C ARG A 81 7.66 28.56 -7.08
N GLY A 82 8.83 27.98 -7.36
CA GLY A 82 10.14 28.53 -7.01
C GLY A 82 10.51 28.20 -5.57
#